data_AF-W6LH10-F1
#
_entry.id   AF-W6LH10-F1
#
_cell.length_a   1.000
_cell.length_b   1.000
_cell.length_c   1.000
_cell.angle_alpha   90.00
_cell.angle_beta   90.00
_cell.angle_gamma   90.00
#
_symmetry.space_group_name_H-M   'P 1'
#
loop_
_entity.id
_entity.type
_entity.pdbx_description
1 polymer ?
#
loop_
_entity_poly.entity_id
_entity_poly.type
_entity_poly.pdbx_seq_one_letter_code
_entity_poly.pdbx_strand_id
1 'polypeptide(L)'
;MPPRQSNKSNSHAGQPNQDFKPAIMGEKTPDLANSRAKEPNEDSKLELMETPSTDLSISRGRSEFYADSSVPAAFRVKPGDYPGGKFNRGHLAAAQLHKTSQAELNATFNLNANILPQDKTLNAGDWLRLENFTRRILTAIGETTKSIQTNGDAAGEIKKGRLFVVSGPAFIPTLVIPHTGEEKTENGNMGLMRTFQGRSSSPHKQIVQYEMIGRGSQTIAVPTHLFKVFLAEFPNPEDSRPRFASAAFLLPNNPISEERPLTHFQVPMEKLEHATGLCFFPNLNRSRVEDLCCFHRCDETSGLFFRRYRQIARIQTAETIPELRAIYAHIDSESARKSETVDRAIQKEYQQRMKELTANTVYPIDKSK
;
A
#
# COMPACT_ATOMS: atom_id res chain seq x y z
N MET A 1 57.30 18.70 27.22
CA MET A 1 57.45 17.95 25.95
C MET A 1 57.29 16.46 26.27
N PRO A 2 56.62 15.60 25.47
CA PRO A 2 55.81 15.77 24.26
C PRO A 2 54.30 15.41 24.48
N PRO A 3 53.41 15.48 23.47
CA PRO A 3 51.96 15.29 23.64
C PRO A 3 51.53 13.81 23.50
N ARG A 4 50.50 13.40 24.25
CA ARG A 4 49.81 12.11 24.08
C ARG A 4 48.69 12.23 23.05
N GLN A 5 48.79 11.42 22.01
CA GLN A 5 47.75 11.18 21.00
C GLN A 5 46.50 10.58 21.65
N SER A 6 45.33 11.14 21.35
CA SER A 6 44.03 10.58 21.70
C SER A 6 43.55 9.64 20.59
N ASN A 7 43.37 8.37 20.94
CA ASN A 7 42.72 7.38 20.11
C ASN A 7 41.23 7.76 19.92
N LYS A 8 40.86 8.15 18.70
CA LYS A 8 39.47 8.18 18.26
C LYS A 8 39.06 6.78 17.80
N SER A 9 38.24 6.12 18.60
CA SER A 9 37.50 4.93 18.18
C SER A 9 36.43 5.33 17.16
N ASN A 10 36.59 4.90 15.91
CA ASN A 10 35.57 4.97 14.88
C ASN A 10 34.43 4.00 15.22
N SER A 11 33.29 4.52 15.67
CA SER A 11 32.02 3.79 15.65
C SER A 11 31.39 3.95 14.27
N HIS A 12 31.60 2.97 13.39
CA HIS A 12 30.79 2.82 12.17
C HIS A 12 29.36 2.43 12.57
N ALA A 13 28.49 3.42 12.63
CA ALA A 13 27.05 3.19 12.59
C ALA A 13 26.69 2.82 11.14
N GLY A 14 26.62 1.52 10.86
CA GLY A 14 26.10 1.01 9.59
C GLY A 14 24.63 1.39 9.46
N GLN A 15 24.30 2.26 8.50
CA GLN A 15 22.93 2.50 8.09
C GLN A 15 22.40 1.24 7.38
N PRO A 16 21.25 0.68 7.77
CA PRO A 16 20.56 -0.29 6.95
C PRO A 16 19.76 0.46 5.89
N ASN A 17 20.40 0.91 4.80
CA ASN A 17 19.69 1.24 3.58
C ASN A 17 19.26 -0.09 2.93
N GLN A 18 18.07 -0.56 3.28
CA GLN A 18 17.34 -1.43 2.38
C GLN A 18 16.77 -0.53 1.28
N ASP A 19 17.41 -0.50 0.12
CA ASP A 19 16.86 0.14 -1.08
C ASP A 19 15.54 -0.56 -1.43
N PHE A 20 14.42 -0.02 -0.96
CA PHE A 20 13.09 -0.45 -1.36
C PHE A 20 12.87 -0.05 -2.83
N LYS A 21 13.16 -0.98 -3.75
CA LYS A 21 12.73 -0.83 -5.14
C LYS A 21 11.20 -0.98 -5.19
N PRO A 22 10.45 -0.03 -5.77
CA PRO A 22 9.03 -0.23 -6.03
C PRO A 22 8.83 -1.47 -6.90
N ALA A 23 7.75 -2.22 -6.66
CA ALA A 23 7.39 -3.34 -7.51
C ALA A 23 7.08 -2.81 -8.90
N ILE A 24 7.97 -3.12 -9.84
CA ILE A 24 7.83 -2.77 -11.24
C ILE A 24 7.95 -4.08 -12.01
N MET A 25 6.80 -4.68 -12.35
CA MET A 25 6.74 -5.96 -13.08
C MET A 25 7.16 -5.74 -14.53
N GLY A 26 8.44 -5.98 -14.82
CA GLY A 26 9.05 -5.79 -16.13
C GLY A 26 9.82 -7.01 -16.68
N GLU A 27 9.78 -8.15 -16.01
CA GLU A 27 10.48 -9.35 -16.46
C GLU A 27 9.57 -10.24 -17.31
N LYS A 28 9.69 -10.08 -18.63
CA LYS A 28 9.61 -11.26 -19.50
C LYS A 28 10.74 -12.19 -19.07
N THR A 29 10.41 -13.40 -18.66
CA THR A 29 11.39 -14.46 -18.39
C THR A 29 12.31 -14.62 -19.61
N PRO A 30 13.64 -14.61 -19.45
CA PRO A 30 14.51 -14.99 -20.54
C PRO A 30 14.54 -16.52 -20.62
N ASP A 31 14.11 -17.06 -21.76
CA ASP A 31 14.67 -18.31 -22.23
C ASP A 31 16.20 -18.17 -22.31
N LEU A 32 16.86 -19.25 -21.94
CA LEU A 32 18.30 -19.45 -21.91
C LEU A 32 18.97 -19.05 -23.23
N ALA A 33 20.19 -18.51 -23.10
CA ALA A 33 21.24 -18.36 -24.11
C ALA A 33 21.01 -17.32 -25.22
N ASN A 34 21.66 -16.15 -25.10
CA ASN A 34 22.79 -15.80 -25.97
C ASN A 34 23.55 -14.57 -25.46
N SER A 35 24.87 -14.66 -25.50
CA SER A 35 25.84 -13.62 -25.19
C SER A 35 25.83 -12.50 -26.25
N ARG A 36 25.53 -11.26 -25.85
CA ARG A 36 26.28 -10.07 -26.30
C ARG A 36 25.89 -8.83 -25.49
N ALA A 37 26.91 -8.17 -24.96
CA ALA A 37 26.84 -6.95 -24.17
C ALA A 37 25.97 -5.86 -24.81
N LYS A 38 25.07 -5.28 -24.01
CA LYS A 38 24.62 -3.89 -24.11
C LYS A 38 24.52 -3.32 -22.70
N GLU A 39 24.97 -2.08 -22.58
CA GLU A 39 25.29 -1.30 -21.38
C GLU A 39 24.13 -1.13 -20.38
N PRO A 40 24.42 -0.80 -19.10
CA PRO A 40 23.42 -0.71 -18.05
C PRO A 40 22.76 0.67 -18.05
N ASN A 41 21.52 0.76 -18.53
CA ASN A 41 20.65 1.89 -18.21
C ASN A 41 19.63 1.46 -17.14
N GLU A 42 19.37 2.37 -16.21
CA GLU A 42 18.44 2.26 -15.07
C GLU A 42 16.99 2.01 -15.52
N ASP A 43 16.67 0.78 -15.92
CA ASP A 43 15.30 0.39 -16.29
C ASP A 43 14.47 0.10 -15.03
N SER A 44 13.98 1.18 -14.40
CA SER A 44 12.74 1.12 -13.63
C SER A 44 11.58 0.98 -14.63
N LYS A 45 11.34 -0.26 -15.06
CA LYS A 45 10.48 -0.61 -16.19
C LYS A 45 8.96 -0.44 -15.91
N LEU A 46 8.49 0.79 -15.71
CA LEU A 46 7.10 1.20 -15.42
C LEU A 46 6.03 0.15 -15.79
N GLU A 47 5.16 -0.23 -14.83
CA GLU A 47 4.09 -1.22 -15.04
C GLU A 47 3.08 -0.67 -16.06
N LEU A 48 3.21 -1.10 -17.32
CA LEU A 48 2.22 -0.87 -18.37
C LEU A 48 1.07 -1.86 -18.18
N MET A 49 -0.12 -1.34 -17.95
CA MET A 49 -1.31 -2.14 -17.72
C MET A 49 -1.86 -2.67 -19.04
N GLU A 50 -2.06 -3.99 -19.10
CA GLU A 50 -2.75 -4.67 -20.19
C GLU A 50 -4.17 -5.07 -19.76
N THR A 51 -5.06 -5.24 -20.74
CA THR A 51 -6.40 -5.77 -20.49
C THR A 51 -6.29 -7.22 -20.03
N PRO A 52 -6.73 -7.57 -18.81
CA PRO A 52 -6.57 -8.92 -18.29
C PRO A 52 -7.35 -9.94 -19.13
N SER A 53 -6.77 -11.12 -19.40
CA SER A 53 -7.46 -12.18 -20.12
C SER A 53 -8.69 -12.68 -19.36
N THR A 54 -9.72 -13.08 -20.11
CA THR A 54 -10.91 -13.78 -19.60
C THR A 54 -10.75 -15.30 -19.64
N ASP A 55 -9.58 -15.81 -20.05
CA ASP A 55 -9.28 -17.24 -20.06
C ASP A 55 -9.38 -17.82 -18.63
N LEU A 56 -10.40 -18.66 -18.44
CA LEU A 56 -10.68 -19.34 -17.17
C LEU A 56 -9.61 -20.37 -16.80
N SER A 57 -8.75 -20.77 -17.74
CA SER A 57 -7.60 -21.63 -17.46
C SER A 57 -6.61 -20.92 -16.52
N ILE A 58 -6.45 -19.60 -16.63
CA ILE A 58 -5.55 -18.80 -15.80
C ILE A 58 -6.20 -18.56 -14.44
N SER A 59 -5.63 -19.17 -13.40
CA SER A 59 -6.26 -19.22 -12.08
C SER A 59 -5.28 -18.87 -10.97
N ARG A 60 -5.71 -17.93 -10.13
CA ARG A 60 -5.02 -17.54 -8.90
C ARG A 60 -4.89 -18.71 -7.92
N GLY A 61 -5.80 -19.69 -7.97
CA GLY A 61 -5.76 -20.86 -7.10
C GLY A 61 -4.57 -21.80 -7.38
N ARG A 62 -3.89 -21.62 -8.53
CA ARG A 62 -2.68 -22.37 -8.91
C ARG A 62 -1.38 -21.63 -8.58
N SER A 63 -1.47 -20.46 -7.95
CA SER A 63 -0.33 -19.62 -7.62
C SER A 63 0.00 -19.70 -6.15
N GLU A 64 1.29 -19.78 -5.86
CA GLU A 64 1.81 -19.85 -4.50
C GLU A 64 2.78 -18.70 -4.27
N PHE A 65 2.73 -18.15 -3.05
CA PHE A 65 3.76 -17.21 -2.60
C PHE A 65 5.11 -17.91 -2.54
N TYR A 66 6.11 -17.33 -3.19
CA TYR A 66 7.44 -17.93 -3.28
C TYR A 66 8.54 -16.96 -2.89
N ALA A 67 9.64 -17.55 -2.41
CA ALA A 67 10.86 -16.83 -2.08
C ALA A 67 11.72 -16.66 -3.34
N ASP A 68 12.22 -15.45 -3.58
CA ASP A 68 13.00 -15.17 -4.79
C ASP A 68 14.43 -15.73 -4.68
N SER A 69 14.74 -16.72 -5.51
CA SER A 69 16.06 -17.35 -5.53
C SER A 69 17.18 -16.43 -6.04
N SER A 70 16.85 -15.39 -6.81
CA SER A 70 17.81 -14.38 -7.28
C SER A 70 18.28 -13.46 -6.15
N VAL A 71 17.48 -13.29 -5.10
CA VAL A 71 17.82 -12.48 -3.93
C VAL A 71 18.75 -13.28 -3.01
N PRO A 72 19.89 -12.71 -2.53
CA PRO A 72 20.78 -13.39 -1.60
C PRO A 72 20.05 -13.88 -0.35
N ALA A 73 20.45 -15.03 0.18
CA ALA A 73 19.73 -15.71 1.26
C ALA A 73 19.51 -14.85 2.52
N ALA A 74 20.43 -13.92 2.82
CA ALA A 74 20.33 -13.00 3.96
C ALA A 74 19.22 -11.94 3.81
N PHE A 75 18.72 -11.70 2.59
CA PHE A 75 17.66 -10.74 2.28
C PHE A 75 16.40 -11.42 1.74
N ARG A 76 16.41 -12.75 1.63
CA ARG A 76 15.35 -13.52 0.97
C ARG A 76 14.19 -13.76 1.94
N VAL A 77 13.01 -13.30 1.56
CA VAL A 77 11.80 -13.46 2.36
C VAL A 77 11.08 -14.74 1.96
N LYS A 78 10.69 -15.54 2.94
CA LYS A 78 10.00 -16.83 2.75
C LYS A 78 8.55 -16.74 3.23
N PRO A 79 7.67 -17.64 2.77
CA PRO A 79 6.27 -17.65 3.20
C PRO A 79 6.10 -17.71 4.73
N GLY A 80 7.00 -18.39 5.43
CA GLY A 80 6.98 -18.52 6.88
C GLY A 80 7.39 -17.25 7.66
N ASP A 81 7.98 -16.26 6.98
CA ASP A 81 8.43 -15.01 7.61
C ASP A 81 7.29 -14.00 7.77
N TYR A 82 6.18 -14.17 7.04
CA TYR A 82 4.96 -13.38 7.27
C TYR A 82 4.15 -14.02 8.40
N PRO A 83 4.17 -13.47 9.63
CA PRO A 83 3.28 -13.95 10.67
C PRO A 83 1.83 -13.75 10.24
N GLY A 84 1.00 -14.76 10.48
CA GLY A 84 -0.45 -14.55 10.50
C GLY A 84 -0.80 -13.59 11.64
N GLY A 85 -1.88 -12.81 11.49
CA GLY A 85 -2.31 -11.89 12.53
C GLY A 85 -3.01 -10.67 11.94
N LYS A 86 -2.52 -9.47 12.25
CA LYS A 86 -3.05 -8.20 11.73
C LYS A 86 -2.86 -8.06 10.21
N PHE A 87 -1.72 -8.53 9.69
CA PHE A 87 -1.33 -8.31 8.30
C PHE A 87 -1.65 -9.50 7.38
N ASN A 88 -1.95 -9.17 6.12
CA ASN A 88 -1.90 -10.07 4.97
C ASN A 88 -0.60 -9.88 4.19
N ARG A 89 -0.30 -10.85 3.33
CA ARG A 89 0.62 -10.71 2.21
C ARG A 89 -0.05 -9.89 1.10
N GLY A 90 0.07 -8.57 1.20
CA GLY A 90 -0.55 -7.59 0.30
C GLY A 90 0.24 -7.45 -0.99
N HIS A 91 -0.43 -7.44 -2.14
CA HIS A 91 0.21 -7.29 -3.46
C HIS A 91 0.32 -5.81 -3.83
N LEU A 92 1.47 -5.40 -4.37
CA LEU A 92 1.65 -4.09 -4.98
C LEU A 92 1.07 -4.07 -6.40
N ALA A 93 1.55 -4.97 -7.26
CA ALA A 93 1.00 -5.33 -8.55
C ALA A 93 -0.03 -6.45 -8.37
N ALA A 94 -1.30 -6.14 -8.55
CA ALA A 94 -2.39 -7.00 -8.12
C ALA A 94 -2.56 -8.22 -9.04
N ALA A 95 -2.49 -9.44 -8.49
CA ALA A 95 -2.63 -10.69 -9.25
C ALA A 95 -3.85 -10.74 -10.19
N GLN A 96 -4.92 -10.04 -9.82
CA GLN A 96 -6.14 -10.01 -10.60
C GLN A 96 -6.02 -9.17 -11.90
N LEU A 97 -5.06 -8.24 -11.97
CA LEU A 97 -4.75 -7.39 -13.13
C LEU A 97 -3.71 -8.04 -14.07
N HIS A 98 -2.98 -9.05 -13.61
CA HIS A 98 -1.93 -9.76 -14.37
C HIS A 98 -2.39 -11.16 -14.76
N LYS A 99 -3.28 -11.23 -15.75
CA LYS A 99 -3.88 -12.48 -16.21
C LYS A 99 -3.61 -12.75 -17.69
N THR A 100 -2.55 -12.22 -18.29
CA THR A 100 -2.23 -12.53 -19.69
C THR A 100 -1.71 -13.96 -19.83
N SER A 101 -1.02 -14.46 -18.82
CA SER A 101 -0.57 -15.85 -18.71
C SER A 101 -0.52 -16.29 -17.25
N GLN A 102 -0.50 -17.61 -17.01
CA GLN A 102 -0.30 -18.14 -15.66
C GLN A 102 1.09 -17.76 -15.09
N ALA A 103 2.11 -17.62 -15.94
CA ALA A 103 3.45 -17.19 -15.54
C ALA A 103 3.46 -15.73 -15.04
N GLU A 104 2.80 -14.83 -15.77
CA GLU A 104 2.63 -13.43 -15.34
C GLU A 104 1.87 -13.35 -14.01
N LEU A 105 0.78 -14.10 -13.88
CA LEU A 105 0.00 -14.18 -12.64
C LEU A 105 0.88 -14.69 -11.49
N ASN A 106 1.63 -15.77 -11.70
CA ASN A 106 2.53 -16.34 -10.71
C ASN A 106 3.61 -15.35 -10.29
N ALA A 107 4.16 -14.54 -11.20
CA ALA A 107 5.18 -13.54 -10.88
C ALA A 107 4.69 -12.52 -9.83
N THR A 108 3.39 -12.22 -9.77
CA THR A 108 2.82 -11.33 -8.73
C THR A 108 2.91 -11.90 -7.30
N PHE A 109 3.19 -13.19 -7.14
CA PHE A 109 3.33 -13.85 -5.84
C PHE A 109 4.77 -13.85 -5.28
N ASN A 110 5.70 -13.14 -5.94
CA ASN A 110 7.07 -12.97 -5.47
C ASN A 110 7.12 -12.19 -4.14
N LEU A 111 7.56 -12.86 -3.07
CA LEU A 111 7.59 -12.27 -1.72
C LEU A 111 8.58 -11.12 -1.55
N ASN A 112 9.67 -11.13 -2.31
CA ASN A 112 10.73 -10.13 -2.19
C ASN A 112 10.42 -8.88 -3.01
N ALA A 113 9.76 -9.04 -4.17
CA ALA A 113 9.56 -7.96 -5.13
C ALA A 113 8.18 -7.30 -5.06
N ASN A 114 7.12 -8.06 -4.74
CA ASN A 114 5.75 -7.58 -4.94
C ASN A 114 4.85 -7.65 -3.69
N ILE A 115 5.33 -8.23 -2.60
CA ILE A 115 4.52 -8.48 -1.40
C ILE A 115 5.03 -7.68 -0.20
N LEU A 116 4.10 -7.09 0.55
CA LEU A 116 4.39 -6.41 1.81
C LEU A 116 3.37 -6.78 2.89
N PRO A 117 3.67 -6.50 4.18
CA PRO A 117 2.68 -6.63 5.24
C PRO A 117 1.61 -5.54 5.12
N GLN A 118 0.40 -5.93 4.77
CA GLN A 118 -0.72 -5.01 4.56
C GLN A 118 -1.85 -5.27 5.54
N ASP A 119 -2.42 -4.23 6.13
CA ASP A 119 -3.59 -4.36 6.98
C ASP A 119 -4.71 -5.10 6.24
N LYS A 120 -5.31 -6.09 6.91
CA LYS A 120 -6.32 -6.98 6.32
C LYS A 120 -7.54 -6.22 5.78
N THR A 121 -7.98 -5.20 6.50
CA THR A 121 -9.18 -4.45 6.15
C THR A 121 -8.89 -3.41 5.07
N LEU A 122 -7.69 -2.83 5.05
CA LEU A 122 -7.22 -2.00 3.94
C LEU A 122 -7.11 -2.83 2.65
N ASN A 123 -6.39 -3.97 2.71
CA ASN A 123 -6.13 -4.85 1.57
C ASN A 123 -7.43 -5.30 0.89
N ALA A 124 -8.46 -5.63 1.69
CA ALA A 124 -9.75 -6.09 1.18
C ALA A 124 -10.80 -4.97 1.03
N GLY A 125 -10.44 -3.73 1.32
CA GLY A 125 -11.31 -2.55 1.26
C GLY A 125 -10.76 -1.53 0.28
N ASP A 126 -10.20 -0.44 0.78
CA ASP A 126 -9.82 0.72 -0.03
C ASP A 126 -8.67 0.46 -1.00
N TRP A 127 -7.77 -0.47 -0.69
CA TRP A 127 -6.75 -0.89 -1.65
C TRP A 127 -7.37 -1.61 -2.85
N LEU A 128 -8.32 -2.51 -2.60
CA LEU A 128 -9.06 -3.20 -3.65
C LEU A 128 -9.92 -2.24 -4.48
N ARG A 129 -10.50 -1.20 -3.85
CA ARG A 129 -11.19 -0.12 -4.59
C ARG A 129 -10.25 0.57 -5.59
N LEU A 130 -9.01 0.86 -5.22
CA LEU A 130 -8.01 1.39 -6.16
C LEU A 130 -7.61 0.39 -7.26
N GLU A 131 -7.52 -0.90 -6.95
CA GLU A 131 -7.29 -1.94 -7.97
C GLU A 131 -8.45 -2.06 -8.96
N ASN A 132 -9.70 -1.95 -8.48
CA ASN A 132 -10.88 -1.92 -9.34
C ASN A 132 -10.91 -0.66 -10.20
N PHE A 133 -10.54 0.49 -9.63
CA PHE A 133 -10.41 1.75 -10.36
C PHE A 133 -9.42 1.61 -11.51
N THR A 134 -8.32 0.87 -11.30
CA THR A 134 -7.34 0.56 -12.36
C THR A 134 -8.00 -0.13 -13.56
N ARG A 135 -8.86 -1.14 -13.32
CA ARG A 135 -9.62 -1.80 -14.39
C ARG A 135 -10.56 -0.86 -15.10
N ARG A 136 -11.27 0.00 -14.36
CA ARG A 136 -12.23 0.93 -14.96
C ARG A 136 -11.55 1.93 -15.89
N ILE A 137 -10.38 2.45 -15.49
CA ILE A 137 -9.60 3.34 -16.36
C ILE A 137 -9.09 2.61 -17.60
N LEU A 138 -8.60 1.37 -17.46
CA LEU A 138 -8.23 0.54 -18.61
C LEU A 138 -9.40 0.36 -19.60
N THR A 139 -10.60 0.08 -19.09
CA THR A 139 -11.81 -0.05 -19.92
C THR A 139 -12.13 1.27 -20.63
N ALA A 140 -12.11 2.39 -19.91
CA ALA A 140 -12.37 3.71 -20.49
C ALA A 140 -11.39 4.06 -21.62
N ILE A 141 -10.09 3.80 -21.43
CA ILE A 141 -9.07 3.99 -22.47
C ILE A 141 -9.39 3.12 -23.71
N GLY A 142 -9.80 1.87 -23.49
CA GLY A 142 -10.20 0.95 -24.56
C GLY A 142 -11.43 1.43 -25.34
N GLU A 143 -12.44 1.95 -24.64
CA GLU A 143 -13.66 2.53 -25.23
C GLU A 143 -13.34 3.78 -26.06
N THR A 144 -12.52 4.70 -25.53
CA THR A 144 -12.05 5.88 -26.28
C THR A 144 -11.31 5.47 -27.55
N THR A 145 -10.40 4.49 -27.45
CA THR A 145 -9.64 4.00 -28.61
C THR A 145 -10.57 3.45 -29.69
N LYS A 146 -11.57 2.63 -29.31
CA LYS A 146 -12.54 2.06 -30.25
C LYS A 146 -13.41 3.12 -30.91
N SER A 147 -13.89 4.11 -30.14
CA SER A 147 -14.75 5.17 -30.65
C SER A 147 -14.05 6.03 -31.71
N ILE A 148 -12.74 6.24 -31.59
CA ILE A 148 -11.97 6.97 -32.60
C ILE A 148 -11.79 6.13 -33.87
N GLN A 149 -11.56 4.81 -33.72
CA GLN A 149 -11.45 3.89 -34.86
C GLN A 149 -12.74 3.80 -35.69
N THR A 150 -13.92 3.86 -35.07
CA THR A 150 -15.20 3.77 -35.80
C THR A 150 -15.59 5.03 -36.55
N ASN A 151 -15.01 6.18 -36.21
CA ASN A 151 -15.42 7.50 -36.71
C ASN A 151 -14.50 8.08 -37.80
N GLY A 152 -13.45 7.37 -38.24
CA GLY A 152 -12.49 7.87 -39.23
C GLY A 152 -12.08 6.84 -40.27
N ASP A 153 -12.35 7.16 -41.55
CA ASP A 153 -11.78 6.52 -42.75
C ASP A 153 -10.27 6.80 -42.95
N ALA A 154 -9.53 7.12 -41.89
CA ALA A 154 -8.12 7.48 -41.99
C ALA A 154 -7.25 6.23 -41.87
N ALA A 155 -6.60 5.86 -42.97
CA ALA A 155 -5.63 4.77 -43.13
C ALA A 155 -4.32 4.91 -42.29
N GLY A 156 -4.35 5.60 -41.14
CA GLY A 156 -3.24 5.77 -40.22
C GLY A 156 -3.40 4.92 -38.96
N GLU A 157 -2.33 4.30 -38.51
CA GLU A 157 -2.29 3.51 -37.27
C GLU A 157 -2.58 4.40 -36.04
N ILE A 158 -3.83 4.40 -35.56
CA ILE A 158 -4.20 5.12 -34.33
C ILE A 158 -3.45 4.48 -33.16
N LYS A 159 -2.60 5.26 -32.49
CA LYS A 159 -1.89 4.80 -31.29
C LYS A 159 -2.92 4.46 -30.20
N LYS A 160 -2.92 3.19 -29.80
CA LYS A 160 -3.72 2.71 -28.67
C LYS A 160 -3.33 3.46 -27.40
N GLY A 161 -4.34 3.87 -26.62
CA GLY A 161 -4.09 4.48 -25.31
C GLY A 161 -3.45 3.48 -24.34
N ARG A 162 -2.82 4.00 -23.28
CA ARG A 162 -2.03 3.22 -22.32
C ARG A 162 -2.33 3.67 -20.90
N LEU A 163 -2.23 2.75 -19.95
CA LEU A 163 -2.27 3.08 -18.52
C LEU A 163 -1.00 2.56 -17.87
N PHE A 164 -0.34 3.42 -17.10
CA PHE A 164 0.79 3.04 -16.26
C PHE A 164 0.40 3.19 -14.80
N VAL A 165 0.79 2.22 -13.97
CA VAL A 165 0.55 2.25 -12.53
C VAL A 165 1.87 2.07 -11.79
N VAL A 166 2.06 2.80 -10.70
CA VAL A 166 3.20 2.59 -9.80
C VAL A 166 2.65 2.44 -8.39
N SER A 167 2.95 1.33 -7.73
CA SER A 167 2.48 1.04 -6.37
C SER A 167 3.67 0.79 -5.45
N GLY A 168 3.59 1.24 -4.21
CA GLY A 168 4.68 1.00 -3.27
C GLY A 168 4.38 1.34 -1.82
N PRO A 169 5.28 0.93 -0.91
CA PRO A 169 5.25 1.33 0.49
C PRO A 169 5.67 2.79 0.67
N ALA A 170 5.15 3.43 1.72
CA ALA A 170 5.61 4.72 2.21
C ALA A 170 5.74 4.74 3.74
N PHE A 171 6.80 5.40 4.21
CA PHE A 171 7.13 5.54 5.63
C PHE A 171 7.03 7.02 6.02
N ILE A 172 5.81 7.45 6.33
CA ILE A 172 5.47 8.86 6.52
C ILE A 172 5.81 9.30 7.95
N PRO A 173 6.57 10.39 8.13
CA PRO A 173 6.93 10.90 9.45
C PRO A 173 5.70 11.45 10.18
N THR A 174 5.65 11.23 11.50
CA THR A 174 4.72 11.88 12.41
C THR A 174 5.43 13.01 13.16
N LEU A 175 4.69 14.09 13.44
CA LEU A 175 5.18 15.17 14.29
C LEU A 175 5.03 14.77 15.76
N VAL A 176 6.12 14.78 16.49
CA VAL A 176 6.16 14.51 17.92
C VAL A 176 6.71 15.70 18.67
N ILE A 177 6.20 15.93 19.86
CA ILE A 177 6.78 16.87 20.81
C ILE A 177 7.71 16.06 21.72
N PRO A 178 9.02 16.29 21.71
CA PRO A 178 9.92 15.61 22.63
C PRO A 178 9.58 16.04 24.06
N HIS A 179 9.20 15.09 24.91
CA HIS A 179 9.18 15.32 26.36
C HIS A 179 10.63 15.53 26.83
N THR A 180 11.02 16.78 27.10
CA THR A 180 12.24 17.08 27.86
C THR A 180 11.93 16.71 29.30
N GLY A 181 12.34 15.51 29.72
CA GLY A 181 12.02 14.98 31.04
C GLY A 181 12.65 15.80 32.16
N GLU A 182 11.81 16.53 32.90
CA GLU A 182 11.89 16.70 34.35
C GLU A 182 10.46 16.82 34.90
N GLU A 183 9.67 15.74 34.80
CA GLU A 183 8.60 15.52 35.77
C GLU A 183 8.92 14.21 36.49
N LYS A 184 9.34 14.33 37.75
CA LYS A 184 9.26 13.22 38.70
C LYS A 184 7.77 12.92 38.89
N THR A 185 7.23 12.00 38.11
CA THR A 185 5.94 11.41 38.45
C THR A 185 6.18 10.35 39.52
N GLU A 186 5.58 10.54 40.70
CA GLU A 186 5.51 9.52 41.75
C GLU A 186 4.71 8.26 41.36
N ASN A 187 4.27 8.14 40.10
CA ASN A 187 3.60 6.95 39.59
C ASN A 187 4.11 6.67 38.17
N GLY A 188 4.83 5.56 38.02
CA GLY A 188 5.61 5.16 36.85
C GLY A 188 4.80 4.86 35.58
N ASN A 189 4.18 5.87 34.99
CA ASN A 189 3.67 5.83 33.63
C ASN A 189 4.78 6.22 32.64
N MET A 190 5.34 5.25 31.92
CA MET A 190 5.95 5.52 30.62
C MET A 190 4.83 5.94 29.66
N GLY A 191 4.67 7.25 29.48
CA GLY A 191 3.62 7.84 28.67
C GLY A 191 3.69 7.41 27.20
N LEU A 192 2.57 6.84 26.74
CA LEU A 192 2.23 6.64 25.34
C LEU A 192 2.35 7.97 24.57
N MET A 193 3.02 7.95 23.42
CA MET A 193 3.22 9.10 22.55
C MET A 193 1.86 9.71 22.18
N ARG A 194 1.53 10.90 22.71
CA ARG A 194 0.28 11.62 22.40
C ARG A 194 0.50 12.56 21.21
N THR A 195 -0.27 12.40 20.15
CA THR A 195 -0.37 13.38 19.05
C THR A 195 -1.16 14.60 19.53
N PHE A 196 -0.53 15.77 19.61
CA PHE A 196 -1.19 17.00 20.06
C PHE A 196 -1.76 17.79 18.87
N GLN A 197 -3.03 18.18 18.94
CA GLN A 197 -3.64 19.22 18.10
C GLN A 197 -3.62 20.55 18.87
N GLY A 198 -2.48 21.23 18.90
CA GLY A 198 -2.37 22.53 19.58
C GLY A 198 -1.06 23.25 19.25
N ARG A 199 -1.12 24.58 19.12
CA ARG A 199 0.05 25.45 18.91
C ARG A 199 0.93 25.44 20.17
N SER A 200 1.88 24.52 20.26
CA SER A 200 2.97 24.57 21.25
C SER A 200 4.22 25.17 20.61
N SER A 201 4.92 26.03 21.36
CA SER A 201 6.19 26.68 20.99
C SER A 201 7.41 25.75 21.03
N SER A 202 7.21 24.46 21.32
CA SER A 202 8.27 23.45 21.34
C SER A 202 8.73 23.10 19.91
N PRO A 203 10.04 22.90 19.65
CA PRO A 203 10.48 22.42 18.34
C PRO A 203 9.92 21.02 18.10
N HIS A 204 9.01 20.92 17.12
CA HIS A 204 8.41 19.65 16.73
C HIS A 204 9.50 18.80 16.06
N LYS A 205 9.65 17.55 16.48
CA LYS A 205 10.53 16.59 15.81
C LYS A 205 9.69 15.74 14.86
N GLN A 206 10.21 15.47 13.67
CA GLN A 206 9.65 14.49 12.76
C GLN A 206 10.27 13.13 13.03
N ILE A 207 9.44 12.12 13.31
CA ILE A 207 9.89 10.75 13.56
C ILE A 207 9.16 9.80 12.61
N VAL A 208 9.91 8.92 11.99
CA VAL A 208 9.37 7.78 11.25
C VAL A 208 9.41 6.57 12.18
N GLN A 209 8.24 6.05 12.53
CA GLN A 209 8.10 4.85 13.37
C GLN A 209 7.26 3.80 12.62
N TYR A 210 7.77 2.58 12.57
CA TYR A 210 7.09 1.46 11.91
C TYR A 210 7.39 0.14 12.62
N GLU A 211 6.47 -0.81 12.47
CA GLU A 211 6.62 -2.16 12.99
C GLU A 211 7.54 -2.98 12.08
N MET A 212 8.35 -3.85 12.67
CA MET A 212 9.08 -4.90 11.97
C MET A 212 8.47 -6.24 12.34
N ILE A 213 8.04 -7.01 11.35
CA ILE A 213 7.58 -8.39 11.55
C ILE A 213 8.60 -9.37 11.02
N GLY A 214 8.44 -10.66 11.32
CA GLY A 214 9.38 -11.69 10.87
C GLY A 214 9.62 -12.74 11.93
N ARG A 215 10.47 -13.72 11.59
CA ARG A 215 10.93 -14.75 12.53
C ARG A 215 12.44 -14.87 12.46
N GLY A 216 13.08 -14.99 13.63
CA GLY A 216 14.53 -15.16 13.72
C GLY A 216 15.27 -13.93 13.18
N SER A 217 16.20 -14.15 12.25
CA SER A 217 17.04 -13.08 11.68
C SER A 217 16.39 -12.34 10.51
N GLN A 218 15.28 -12.83 9.96
CA GLN A 218 14.58 -12.16 8.88
C GLN A 218 13.56 -11.20 9.45
N THR A 219 13.71 -9.92 9.14
CA THR A 219 12.75 -8.87 9.49
C THR A 219 12.20 -8.23 8.22
N ILE A 220 10.93 -7.83 8.27
CA ILE A 220 10.15 -7.26 7.18
C ILE A 220 9.53 -5.98 7.73
N ALA A 221 9.83 -4.86 7.08
CA ALA A 221 9.23 -3.58 7.44
C ALA A 221 7.74 -3.56 7.10
N VAL A 222 6.91 -3.16 8.08
CA VAL A 222 5.51 -2.86 7.86
C VAL A 222 5.42 -1.40 7.45
N PRO A 223 4.98 -1.08 6.23
CA PRO A 223 4.88 0.31 5.81
C PRO A 223 3.78 1.03 6.59
N THR A 224 4.00 2.31 6.87
CA THR A 224 2.98 3.16 7.54
C THR A 224 1.82 3.48 6.60
N HIS A 225 2.11 3.62 5.31
CA HIS A 225 1.19 3.99 4.25
C HIS A 225 1.53 3.22 2.98
N LEU A 226 0.57 3.11 2.08
CA LEU A 226 0.76 2.59 0.73
C LEU A 226 0.38 3.68 -0.26
N PHE A 227 1.09 3.74 -1.38
CA PHE A 227 0.78 4.66 -2.46
C PHE A 227 0.44 3.94 -3.75
N LYS A 228 -0.35 4.60 -4.59
CA LYS A 228 -0.60 4.21 -5.97
C LYS A 228 -0.66 5.45 -6.87
N VAL A 229 0.14 5.46 -7.92
CA VAL A 229 0.23 6.55 -8.90
C VAL A 229 -0.22 6.03 -10.26
N PHE A 230 -1.13 6.76 -10.90
CA PHE A 230 -1.69 6.45 -12.21
C PHE A 230 -1.20 7.48 -13.22
N LEU A 231 -0.83 7.01 -14.42
CA LEU A 231 -0.64 7.84 -15.60
C LEU A 231 -1.39 7.19 -16.77
N ALA A 232 -2.47 7.83 -17.18
CA ALA A 232 -3.28 7.43 -18.32
C ALA A 232 -2.91 8.26 -19.54
N GLU A 233 -2.73 7.59 -20.67
CA GLU A 233 -2.55 8.16 -22.00
C GLU A 233 -3.78 7.83 -22.84
N PHE A 234 -4.55 8.87 -23.17
CA PHE A 234 -5.72 8.78 -24.01
C PHE A 234 -5.38 9.18 -25.44
N PRO A 235 -5.82 8.42 -26.47
CA PRO A 235 -5.72 8.87 -27.84
C PRO A 235 -6.52 10.16 -28.01
N ASN A 236 -5.99 11.10 -28.79
CA ASN A 236 -6.63 12.37 -29.05
C ASN A 236 -7.00 12.45 -30.54
N PRO A 237 -8.30 12.54 -30.89
CA PRO A 237 -8.70 12.68 -32.29
C PRO A 237 -8.43 14.08 -32.85
N GLU A 238 -8.28 15.10 -31.99
CA GLU A 238 -8.12 16.50 -32.40
C GLU A 238 -6.65 16.94 -32.50
N ASP A 239 -5.72 16.21 -31.87
CA ASP A 239 -4.28 16.44 -31.94
C ASP A 239 -3.56 15.11 -32.14
N SER A 240 -2.57 15.08 -33.04
CA SER A 240 -1.61 14.00 -33.18
C SER A 240 -0.95 13.54 -31.86
N ARG A 241 -0.93 14.39 -30.83
CA ARG A 241 -0.38 14.13 -29.51
C ARG A 241 -1.46 13.58 -28.56
N PRO A 242 -1.18 12.52 -27.80
CA PRO A 242 -2.11 11.98 -26.83
C PRO A 242 -2.34 12.94 -25.65
N ARG A 243 -3.50 12.83 -25.01
CA ARG A 243 -3.82 13.51 -23.75
C ARG A 243 -3.34 12.66 -22.59
N PHE A 244 -2.69 13.30 -21.62
CA PHE A 244 -2.22 12.63 -20.41
C PHE A 244 -3.04 13.07 -19.21
N ALA A 245 -3.44 12.11 -18.39
CA ALA A 245 -4.07 12.38 -17.10
C ALA A 245 -3.40 11.55 -16.00
N SER A 246 -3.26 12.11 -14.81
CA SER A 246 -2.61 11.42 -13.68
C SER A 246 -3.36 11.61 -12.37
N ALA A 247 -3.18 10.68 -11.45
CA ALA A 247 -3.61 10.81 -10.06
C ALA A 247 -2.68 10.02 -9.15
N ALA A 248 -2.38 10.54 -7.97
CA ALA A 248 -1.61 9.86 -6.94
C ALA A 248 -2.44 9.73 -5.67
N PHE A 249 -2.38 8.56 -5.03
CA PHE A 249 -3.10 8.26 -3.80
C PHE A 249 -2.13 7.78 -2.73
N LEU A 250 -2.39 8.16 -1.47
CA LEU A 250 -1.62 7.74 -0.30
C LEU A 250 -2.58 7.32 0.82
N LEU A 251 -2.57 6.03 1.16
CA LEU A 251 -3.50 5.42 2.11
C LEU A 251 -2.74 4.94 3.35
N PRO A 252 -3.26 5.16 4.57
CA PRO A 252 -2.65 4.61 5.78
C PRO A 252 -2.76 3.08 5.78
N ASN A 253 -1.69 2.37 6.13
CA ASN A 253 -1.67 0.91 6.27
C ASN A 253 -2.33 0.44 7.57
N ASN A 254 -3.57 0.87 7.79
CA ASN A 254 -4.35 0.67 9.00
C ASN A 254 -5.84 0.55 8.66
N PRO A 255 -6.68 0.11 9.63
CA PRO A 255 -8.11 0.07 9.43
C PRO A 255 -8.71 1.43 9.10
N ILE A 256 -9.49 1.48 8.02
CA ILE A 256 -10.31 2.63 7.65
C ILE A 256 -11.76 2.26 8.02
N SER A 257 -12.33 2.93 9.02
CA SER A 257 -13.63 2.58 9.61
C SER A 257 -14.84 3.10 8.81
N GLU A 258 -14.61 4.12 7.98
CA GLU A 258 -15.64 4.79 7.19
C GLU A 258 -15.27 4.79 5.72
N GLU A 259 -16.23 4.45 4.86
CA GLU A 259 -16.03 4.59 3.42
C GLU A 259 -16.04 6.07 3.05
N ARG A 260 -14.94 6.54 2.46
CA ARG A 260 -14.78 7.87 1.90
C ARG A 260 -14.50 7.74 0.40
N PRO A 261 -14.88 8.71 -0.45
CA PRO A 261 -14.47 8.71 -1.86
C PRO A 261 -12.95 8.57 -1.99
N LEU A 262 -12.44 7.89 -3.03
CA LEU A 262 -10.98 7.70 -3.15
C LEU A 262 -10.22 9.02 -3.27
N THR A 263 -10.87 10.08 -3.79
CA THR A 263 -10.33 11.45 -3.81
C THR A 263 -9.95 11.99 -2.42
N HIS A 264 -10.53 11.45 -1.34
CA HIS A 264 -10.11 11.79 0.03
C HIS A 264 -8.64 11.41 0.31
N PHE A 265 -8.13 10.40 -0.38
CA PHE A 265 -6.75 9.91 -0.27
C PHE A 265 -5.86 10.42 -1.41
N GLN A 266 -6.39 11.26 -2.30
CA GLN A 266 -5.61 11.84 -3.39
C GLN A 266 -4.61 12.86 -2.85
N VAL A 267 -3.39 12.81 -3.37
CA VAL A 267 -2.31 13.74 -3.02
C VAL A 267 -1.66 14.27 -4.31
N PRO A 268 -1.07 15.48 -4.29
CA PRO A 268 -0.20 15.91 -5.37
C PRO A 268 0.95 14.91 -5.57
N MET A 269 1.33 14.64 -6.82
CA MET A 269 2.42 13.71 -7.14
C MET A 269 3.73 14.14 -6.47
N GLU A 270 4.01 15.45 -6.47
CA GLU A 270 5.21 16.06 -5.88
C GLU A 270 5.30 15.80 -4.37
N LYS A 271 4.15 15.80 -3.67
CA LYS A 271 4.10 15.49 -2.23
C LYS A 271 4.51 14.05 -1.97
N LEU A 272 4.10 13.13 -2.85
CA LEU A 272 4.45 11.73 -2.73
C LEU A 272 5.92 11.48 -3.09
N GLU A 273 6.45 12.15 -4.12
CA GLU A 273 7.87 12.11 -4.47
C GLU A 273 8.74 12.57 -3.30
N HIS A 274 8.40 13.70 -2.69
CA HIS A 274 9.10 14.18 -1.50
C HIS A 274 9.02 13.20 -0.33
N ALA A 275 7.89 12.53 -0.15
CA ALA A 275 7.69 11.57 0.94
C ALA A 275 8.39 10.21 0.71
N THR A 276 8.63 9.82 -0.54
CA THR A 276 9.16 8.50 -0.91
C THR A 276 10.60 8.54 -1.40
N GLY A 277 11.10 9.71 -1.81
CA GLY A 277 12.39 9.84 -2.50
C GLY A 277 12.38 9.34 -3.94
N LEU A 278 11.21 8.98 -4.49
CA LEU A 278 11.06 8.52 -5.86
C LEU A 278 10.75 9.68 -6.81
N CYS A 279 11.16 9.56 -8.07
CA CYS A 279 10.69 10.41 -9.14
C CYS A 279 9.75 9.61 -10.05
N PHE A 280 8.47 9.97 -10.07
CA PHE A 280 7.47 9.29 -10.90
C PHE A 280 7.44 9.91 -12.28
N PHE A 281 7.56 9.06 -13.31
CA PHE A 281 7.52 9.43 -14.72
C PHE A 281 8.47 10.61 -15.06
N PRO A 282 9.79 10.46 -14.88
CA PRO A 282 10.76 11.56 -15.00
C PRO A 282 10.76 12.23 -16.39
N ASN A 283 10.35 11.50 -17.44
CA ASN A 283 10.28 12.00 -18.81
C ASN A 283 8.93 12.64 -19.17
N LEU A 284 7.98 12.74 -18.22
CA LEU A 284 6.65 13.30 -18.44
C LEU A 284 6.69 14.83 -18.33
N ASN A 285 6.22 15.51 -19.37
CA ASN A 285 5.99 16.95 -19.30
C ASN A 285 4.70 17.25 -18.50
N ARG A 286 4.86 17.52 -17.20
CA ARG A 286 3.75 17.72 -16.24
C ARG A 286 2.87 18.93 -16.55
N SER A 287 3.36 19.93 -17.29
CA SER A 287 2.55 21.11 -17.64
C SER A 287 1.35 20.81 -18.54
N ARG A 288 1.29 19.61 -19.12
CA ARG A 288 0.21 19.16 -20.02
C ARG A 288 -0.53 17.93 -19.47
N VAL A 289 -0.39 17.65 -18.18
CA VAL A 289 -1.01 16.50 -17.53
C VAL A 289 -2.23 16.98 -16.76
N GLU A 290 -3.37 16.39 -17.10
CA GLU A 290 -4.65 16.66 -16.46
C GLU A 290 -4.81 15.84 -15.17
N ASP A 291 -5.70 16.27 -14.28
CA ASP A 291 -6.10 15.46 -13.12
C ASP A 291 -7.08 14.38 -13.57
N LEU A 292 -6.68 13.10 -13.44
CA LEU A 292 -7.50 11.95 -13.81
C LEU A 292 -8.83 11.93 -13.05
N CYS A 293 -8.86 12.43 -11.82
CA CYS A 293 -10.05 12.44 -10.97
C CYS A 293 -11.07 13.49 -11.36
N CYS A 294 -10.68 14.54 -12.09
CA CYS A 294 -11.61 15.53 -12.65
C CYS A 294 -12.52 14.92 -13.72
N PHE A 295 -12.02 13.98 -14.53
CA PHE A 295 -12.74 13.45 -15.69
C PHE A 295 -13.33 12.07 -15.47
N HIS A 296 -12.68 11.22 -14.66
CA HIS A 296 -13.08 9.83 -14.50
C HIS A 296 -13.75 9.52 -13.16
N ARG A 297 -14.10 10.52 -12.32
CA ARG A 297 -14.67 10.33 -10.98
C ARG A 297 -13.90 9.24 -10.22
N CYS A 298 -12.78 9.57 -9.59
CA CYS A 298 -11.96 8.62 -8.81
C CYS A 298 -12.71 8.13 -7.57
N ASP A 299 -13.69 7.26 -7.79
CA ASP A 299 -14.40 6.55 -6.77
C ASP A 299 -14.84 5.20 -7.33
N GLU A 300 -14.86 4.20 -6.45
CA GLU A 300 -15.30 2.84 -6.72
C GLU A 300 -16.09 2.37 -5.52
N THR A 301 -17.26 1.78 -5.76
CA THR A 301 -18.08 1.27 -4.67
C THR A 301 -17.52 -0.05 -4.16
N SER A 302 -17.44 -0.16 -2.84
CA SER A 302 -17.18 -1.46 -2.21
C SER A 302 -18.42 -2.33 -2.38
N GLY A 303 -18.35 -3.36 -3.22
CA GLY A 303 -19.44 -4.35 -3.33
C GLY A 303 -19.82 -4.96 -1.97
N LEU A 304 -21.03 -5.51 -1.86
CA LEU A 304 -21.58 -6.08 -0.61
C LEU A 304 -20.65 -7.07 0.09
N PHE A 305 -19.84 -7.82 -0.67
CA PHE A 305 -18.86 -8.78 -0.17
C PHE A 305 -17.80 -8.14 0.75
N PHE A 306 -17.53 -6.84 0.59
CA PHE A 306 -16.51 -6.11 1.34
C PHE A 306 -17.04 -5.38 2.57
N ARG A 307 -18.37 -5.30 2.72
CA ARG A 307 -19.03 -4.71 3.91
C ARG A 307 -18.49 -5.30 5.20
N ARG A 308 -18.23 -6.62 5.22
CA ARG A 308 -17.66 -7.31 6.39
C ARG A 308 -16.31 -6.72 6.82
N TYR A 309 -15.43 -6.35 5.88
CA TYR A 309 -14.12 -5.81 6.21
C TYR A 309 -14.22 -4.40 6.77
N ARG A 310 -15.19 -3.61 6.31
CA ARG A 310 -15.48 -2.30 6.89
C ARG A 310 -16.01 -2.41 8.32
N GLN A 311 -16.90 -3.38 8.57
CA GLN A 311 -17.40 -3.66 9.93
C GLN A 311 -16.28 -4.14 10.86
N ILE A 312 -15.39 -5.00 10.38
CA ILE A 312 -14.16 -5.41 11.10
C ILE A 312 -13.28 -4.18 11.37
N ALA A 313 -13.07 -3.31 10.40
CA ALA A 313 -12.26 -2.11 10.58
C ALA A 313 -12.83 -1.19 11.68
N ARG A 314 -14.16 -0.97 11.71
CA ARG A 314 -14.84 -0.21 12.77
C ARG A 314 -14.59 -0.81 14.15
N ILE A 315 -14.67 -2.14 14.28
CA ILE A 315 -14.36 -2.85 15.53
C ILE A 315 -12.91 -2.60 15.94
N GLN A 316 -11.97 -2.71 15.00
CA GLN A 316 -10.54 -2.55 15.26
C GLN A 316 -10.15 -1.12 15.67
N THR A 317 -10.87 -0.10 15.17
CA THR A 317 -10.62 1.30 15.53
C THR A 317 -11.15 1.68 16.91
N ALA A 318 -12.02 0.87 17.53
CA ALA A 318 -12.59 1.19 18.83
C ALA A 318 -11.49 1.29 19.91
N GLU A 319 -11.43 2.42 20.61
CA GLU A 319 -10.42 2.69 21.64
C GLU A 319 -10.93 2.34 23.04
N THR A 320 -12.26 2.25 23.23
CA THR A 320 -12.87 1.97 24.53
C THR A 320 -13.92 0.86 24.47
N ILE A 321 -14.13 0.16 25.59
CA ILE A 321 -15.15 -0.90 25.68
C ILE A 321 -16.57 -0.37 25.37
N PRO A 322 -17.01 0.81 25.86
CA PRO A 322 -18.30 1.37 25.51
C PRO A 322 -18.45 1.62 24.00
N GLU A 323 -17.43 2.20 23.37
CA GLU A 323 -17.42 2.42 21.91
C GLU A 323 -17.52 1.10 21.14
N LEU A 324 -16.71 0.11 21.51
CA LEU A 324 -16.72 -1.22 20.89
C LEU A 324 -18.11 -1.87 20.98
N ARG A 325 -18.78 -1.78 22.13
CA ARG A 325 -20.15 -2.29 22.33
C ARG A 325 -21.16 -1.55 21.47
N ALA A 326 -21.07 -0.23 21.36
CA ALA A 326 -21.96 0.57 20.53
C ALA A 326 -21.82 0.21 19.04
N ILE A 327 -20.59 0.06 18.55
CA ILE A 327 -20.30 -0.38 17.18
C ILE A 327 -20.91 -1.76 16.90
N TYR A 328 -20.69 -2.71 17.81
CA TYR A 328 -21.20 -4.07 17.63
C TYR A 328 -22.73 -4.14 17.68
N ALA A 329 -23.37 -3.39 18.60
CA ALA A 329 -24.83 -3.29 18.68
C ALA A 329 -25.43 -2.69 17.40
N HIS A 330 -24.77 -1.70 16.80
CA HIS A 330 -25.18 -1.17 15.51
C HIS A 330 -25.11 -2.24 14.41
N ILE A 331 -23.99 -2.96 14.30
CA ILE A 331 -23.81 -4.05 13.32
C ILE A 331 -24.88 -5.15 13.48
N ASP A 332 -25.17 -5.54 14.71
CA ASP A 332 -26.19 -6.53 15.06
C ASP A 332 -27.58 -6.04 14.62
N SER A 333 -27.92 -4.79 14.93
CA SER A 333 -29.19 -4.18 14.52
C SER A 333 -29.36 -4.11 12.99
N GLU A 334 -28.28 -3.79 12.25
CA GLU A 334 -28.32 -3.76 10.79
C GLU A 334 -28.47 -5.16 10.18
N SER A 335 -27.89 -6.19 10.81
CA SER A 335 -28.01 -7.58 10.36
C SER A 335 -29.41 -8.11 10.63
N ALA A 336 -29.96 -7.85 11.82
CA ALA A 336 -31.32 -8.21 12.20
C ALA A 336 -32.38 -7.57 11.27
N ARG A 337 -32.21 -6.31 10.87
CA ARG A 337 -33.08 -5.63 9.89
C ARG A 337 -33.11 -6.32 8.52
N LYS A 338 -32.05 -7.05 8.17
CA LYS A 338 -31.95 -7.84 6.94
C LYS A 338 -32.33 -9.30 7.15
N SER A 339 -32.82 -9.67 8.34
CA SER A 339 -33.06 -11.06 8.75
C SER A 339 -31.81 -11.95 8.65
N GLU A 340 -30.64 -11.34 8.83
CA GLU A 340 -29.33 -12.01 8.81
C GLU A 340 -28.76 -12.08 10.22
N THR A 341 -27.83 -13.02 10.43
CA THR A 341 -27.00 -13.07 11.65
C THR A 341 -25.66 -12.37 11.39
N VAL A 342 -25.05 -11.82 12.44
CA VAL A 342 -23.72 -11.20 12.34
C VAL A 342 -22.68 -12.23 11.88
N ASP A 343 -21.89 -11.86 10.86
CA ASP A 343 -20.84 -12.72 10.30
C ASP A 343 -19.85 -13.21 11.39
N ARG A 344 -19.52 -14.50 11.37
CA ARG A 344 -18.65 -15.13 12.39
C ARG A 344 -17.27 -14.47 12.51
N ALA A 345 -16.72 -13.94 11.43
CA ALA A 345 -15.44 -13.22 11.47
C ALA A 345 -15.56 -11.91 12.25
N ILE A 346 -16.67 -11.19 12.10
CA ILE A 346 -16.98 -9.97 12.86
C ILE A 346 -17.14 -10.30 14.35
N GLN A 347 -17.87 -11.38 14.67
CA GLN A 347 -18.04 -11.85 16.05
C GLN A 347 -16.69 -12.19 16.71
N LYS A 348 -15.83 -12.89 15.96
CA LYS A 348 -14.49 -13.24 16.42
C LYS A 348 -13.62 -12.00 16.66
N GLU A 349 -13.68 -11.02 15.74
CA GLU A 349 -12.93 -9.77 15.90
C GLU A 349 -13.41 -8.98 17.13
N TYR A 350 -14.72 -8.89 17.35
CA TYR A 350 -15.29 -8.24 18.53
C TYR A 350 -14.81 -8.87 19.83
N GLN A 351 -14.83 -10.21 19.92
CA GLN A 351 -14.32 -10.96 21.08
C GLN A 351 -12.84 -10.70 21.31
N GLN A 352 -12.04 -10.65 20.25
CA GLN A 352 -10.60 -10.37 20.33
C GLN A 352 -10.35 -8.94 20.81
N ARG A 353 -11.01 -7.95 20.21
CA ARG A 353 -10.86 -6.54 20.59
C ARG A 353 -11.32 -6.28 22.01
N MET A 354 -12.38 -6.93 22.46
CA MET A 354 -12.85 -6.84 23.85
C MET A 354 -11.77 -7.30 24.84
N LYS A 355 -11.07 -8.40 24.54
CA LYS A 355 -9.97 -8.91 25.38
C LYS A 355 -8.80 -7.92 25.43
N GLU A 356 -8.42 -7.36 24.28
CA GLU A 356 -7.34 -6.36 24.19
C GLU A 356 -7.65 -5.11 25.01
N LEU A 357 -8.85 -4.54 24.85
CA LEU A 357 -9.26 -3.34 25.59
C LEU A 357 -9.38 -3.62 27.09
N THR A 358 -9.87 -4.80 27.48
CA THR A 358 -9.95 -5.20 28.90
C THR A 358 -8.55 -5.34 29.50
N ALA A 359 -7.62 -5.99 28.80
CA ALA A 359 -6.24 -6.15 29.27
C ALA A 359 -5.54 -4.80 29.48
N ASN A 360 -5.81 -3.82 28.62
CA ASN A 360 -5.26 -2.47 28.75
C ASN A 360 -5.88 -1.66 29.91
N THR A 361 -7.06 -2.04 30.40
CA THR A 361 -7.72 -1.37 31.55
C THR A 361 -7.35 -1.97 32.91
N VAL A 362 -6.77 -3.17 32.96
CA VAL A 362 -6.41 -3.87 34.19
C VAL A 362 -4.90 -3.86 34.36
N TYR A 363 -4.38 -2.94 35.17
CA TYR A 363 -3.00 -3.02 35.66
C TYR A 363 -2.92 -4.06 36.78
N PRO A 364 -1.87 -4.91 36.84
CA PRO A 364 -1.62 -5.71 38.03
C PRO A 364 -1.43 -4.76 39.22
N ILE A 365 -2.27 -4.91 40.24
CA ILE A 365 -1.99 -4.34 41.55
C ILE A 365 -0.78 -5.11 42.08
N ASP A 366 0.37 -4.46 42.00
CA ASP A 366 1.52 -4.66 42.88
C ASP A 366 2.11 -6.09 42.96
N LYS A 367 3.25 -6.32 42.31
CA LYS A 367 4.18 -7.42 42.65
C LYS A 367 5.34 -6.93 43.55
N SER A 368 5.08 -5.99 44.44
CA SER A 368 5.93 -5.73 45.60
C SER A 368 5.19 -6.12 46.89
N LYS A 369 5.38 -7.38 47.30
CA LYS A 369 5.27 -7.81 48.69
C LYS A 369 6.49 -8.65 49.04
#